data_AF-A0A8T6F2K1-F1
#
_entry.id   AF-A0A8T6F2K1-F1
#
_cell.length_a   1.000
_cell.length_b   1.000
_cell.length_c   1.000
_cell.angle_alpha   90.00
_cell.angle_beta   90.00
_cell.angle_gamma   90.00
#
_symmetry.space_group_name_H-M   'P 1'
#
loop_
_entity.id
_entity.type
_entity.pdbx_description
1 polymer ?
#
loop_
_entity_poly.entity_id
_entity_poly.type
_entity_poly.pdbx_seq_one_letter_code
_entity_poly.pdbx_strand_id
1 'polypeptide(L)'
;MDIPDGVHVHAAAVPAGSAGHCLRQQRGVVRTALRSSAAAAILAVAVALLAVSCGSEPTPTPTPTITAEDVRDSGAEALRNLSTVHFLVTHEVGGTDIGFSSTLTEAEGDGVFPDKAEFVAKATSALFGNAALELDIVQYGEITHLRDRISMVWQALPAGTLAINFANINGSIADALASLGELDLTDGGSVDGAPVHKLTGTTPSTSMRGLVPGAPEGETLHMEVWVGRDDYLVRKVRLTGRLVEADTPDIVRVLELSRFDEPVTIEPPA
;
A
#
# COMPACT_ATOMS: atom_id res chain seq x y z
N MET A 1 41.50 32.51 0.90
CA MET A 1 41.40 31.29 0.07
C MET A 1 39.94 30.87 0.05
N ASP A 2 39.05 31.77 -0.33
CA ASP A 2 38.78 32.34 -1.67
C ASP A 2 37.73 31.49 -2.39
N ILE A 3 36.50 31.93 -2.19
CA ILE A 3 35.35 31.73 -3.06
C ILE A 3 35.49 32.73 -4.22
N PRO A 4 35.24 32.37 -5.49
CA PRO A 4 35.07 33.36 -6.53
C PRO A 4 33.59 33.68 -6.77
N ASP A 5 33.27 34.98 -6.60
CA ASP A 5 32.23 35.74 -7.31
C ASP A 5 32.36 35.51 -8.84
N GLY A 6 31.34 35.49 -9.71
CA GLY A 6 30.20 36.40 -9.86
C GLY A 6 30.38 37.23 -11.15
N VAL A 7 29.56 37.02 -12.20
CA VAL A 7 29.32 37.94 -13.36
C VAL A 7 27.96 37.55 -13.97
N HIS A 8 26.86 38.27 -13.69
CA HIS A 8 26.25 39.43 -14.39
C HIS A 8 25.58 39.19 -15.78
N VAL A 9 24.24 39.24 -15.74
CA VAL A 9 23.28 40.11 -16.49
C VAL A 9 23.27 40.07 -18.03
N HIS A 10 22.09 39.78 -18.61
CA HIS A 10 21.45 40.71 -19.56
C HIS A 10 19.94 40.46 -19.72
N ALA A 11 19.16 41.44 -19.25
CA ALA A 11 17.77 41.64 -19.62
C ALA A 11 17.69 42.19 -21.06
N ALA A 12 16.65 41.78 -21.80
CA ALA A 12 16.26 42.39 -23.06
C ALA A 12 14.79 42.80 -22.98
N ALA A 13 14.56 44.10 -23.12
CA ALA A 13 13.27 44.72 -23.32
C ALA A 13 13.42 45.83 -24.39
N VAL A 14 12.29 46.22 -24.98
CA VAL A 14 12.03 47.45 -25.77
C VAL A 14 12.39 47.28 -27.28
N PRO A 15 11.59 47.78 -28.27
CA PRO A 15 10.83 49.02 -28.21
C PRO A 15 9.39 49.08 -28.74
N ALA A 16 8.73 50.14 -28.28
CA ALA A 16 7.56 50.78 -28.85
C ALA A 16 7.96 51.82 -29.93
N GLY A 17 7.06 52.06 -30.89
CA GLY A 17 6.99 53.25 -31.74
C GLY A 17 5.51 53.48 -32.12
N SER A 18 4.87 54.59 -31.72
CA SER A 18 4.86 55.93 -32.37
C SER A 18 4.09 55.93 -33.70
N ALA A 19 3.24 56.87 -34.11
CA ALA A 19 2.56 58.06 -33.58
C ALA A 19 1.63 58.55 -34.73
N GLY A 20 0.66 59.46 -34.46
CA GLY A 20 -0.10 60.19 -35.48
C GLY A 20 -1.59 60.35 -35.12
N HIS A 21 -2.06 61.38 -34.40
CA HIS A 21 -2.19 62.81 -34.73
C HIS A 21 -3.15 63.14 -35.90
N CYS A 22 -4.29 63.79 -35.58
CA CYS A 22 -5.06 64.82 -36.32
C CYS A 22 -6.57 64.69 -36.02
N LEU A 23 -7.19 65.61 -35.26
CA LEU A 23 -7.71 66.94 -35.63
C LEU A 23 -9.14 66.93 -36.20
N ARG A 24 -9.93 67.86 -35.64
CA ARG A 24 -11.15 68.54 -36.14
C ARG A 24 -12.47 67.77 -36.16
N GLN A 25 -13.54 68.19 -35.47
CA GLN A 25 -14.32 69.45 -35.40
C GLN A 25 -15.53 69.46 -36.35
N GLN A 26 -16.66 69.96 -35.82
CA GLN A 26 -17.90 70.48 -36.45
C GLN A 26 -19.08 69.50 -36.52
N ARG A 27 -20.15 69.72 -35.72
CA ARG A 27 -21.27 70.69 -35.87
C ARG A 27 -22.20 70.36 -37.04
N GLY A 28 -23.47 70.08 -36.72
CA GLY A 28 -24.62 70.41 -37.56
C GLY A 28 -25.80 69.44 -37.42
N VAL A 29 -26.83 69.82 -36.66
CA VAL A 29 -28.15 70.31 -37.13
C VAL A 29 -29.24 69.22 -37.18
N VAL A 30 -30.12 69.34 -36.17
CA VAL A 30 -31.57 69.07 -36.09
C VAL A 30 -32.29 68.69 -37.39
N ARG A 31 -33.06 67.60 -37.37
CA ARG A 31 -34.41 67.52 -37.97
C ARG A 31 -35.37 66.65 -37.15
N THR A 32 -36.49 67.27 -36.81
CA THR A 32 -37.72 66.81 -36.17
C THR A 32 -38.62 66.01 -37.11
N ALA A 33 -39.36 65.03 -36.57
CA ALA A 33 -40.78 64.69 -36.88
C ALA A 33 -41.15 63.40 -36.12
N LEU A 34 -41.84 63.47 -34.97
CA LEU A 34 -43.29 63.34 -34.78
C LEU A 34 -43.97 62.20 -35.55
N ARG A 35 -44.47 61.21 -34.79
CA ARG A 35 -45.79 60.52 -34.91
C ARG A 35 -45.89 59.47 -33.79
N SER A 36 -46.47 59.86 -32.64
CA SER A 36 -47.90 59.75 -32.28
C SER A 36 -48.29 58.38 -31.71
N SER A 37 -48.41 58.40 -30.38
CA SER A 37 -49.13 57.56 -29.43
C SER A 37 -50.20 56.61 -29.97
N ALA A 38 -50.13 55.34 -29.55
CA ALA A 38 -51.20 54.63 -28.85
C ALA A 38 -50.83 53.14 -28.72
N ALA A 39 -50.44 52.71 -27.51
CA ALA A 39 -50.74 51.39 -26.93
C ALA A 39 -49.92 51.22 -25.63
N ALA A 40 -50.14 52.14 -24.69
CA ALA A 40 -49.79 51.92 -23.29
C ALA A 40 -50.99 51.23 -22.63
N ALA A 41 -51.00 49.90 -22.65
CA ALA A 41 -51.72 49.04 -21.73
C ALA A 41 -51.32 47.59 -22.07
N ILE A 42 -51.08 46.75 -21.06
CA ILE A 42 -50.63 45.35 -21.17
C ILE A 42 -49.10 45.16 -21.27
N LEU A 43 -48.32 45.77 -20.36
CA LEU A 43 -47.04 45.19 -19.95
C LEU A 43 -46.62 45.65 -18.53
N ALA A 44 -47.57 45.64 -17.60
CA ALA A 44 -47.34 45.99 -16.19
C ALA A 44 -47.74 44.87 -15.22
N VAL A 45 -47.78 43.60 -15.69
CA VAL A 45 -48.12 42.42 -14.87
C VAL A 45 -47.04 41.31 -14.94
N ALA A 46 -45.99 41.49 -15.73
CA ALA A 46 -44.94 40.46 -15.94
C ALA A 46 -43.65 40.67 -15.12
N VAL A 47 -43.68 41.45 -14.03
CA VAL A 47 -42.49 41.72 -13.17
C VAL A 47 -42.69 41.28 -11.71
N ALA A 48 -43.82 40.64 -11.37
CA ALA A 48 -44.18 40.28 -10.00
C ALA A 48 -44.11 38.76 -9.69
N LEU A 49 -43.23 37.99 -10.35
CA LEU A 49 -43.13 36.53 -10.20
C LEU A 49 -41.72 35.99 -9.87
N LEU A 50 -40.76 36.84 -9.48
CA LEU A 50 -39.37 36.42 -9.17
C LEU A 50 -39.08 36.22 -7.67
N ALA A 51 -40.04 35.76 -6.87
CA ALA A 51 -39.87 35.66 -5.42
C ALA A 51 -40.39 34.35 -4.82
N VAL A 52 -40.01 33.18 -5.36
CA VAL A 52 -39.90 31.93 -4.58
C VAL A 52 -38.82 31.04 -5.23
N SER A 53 -37.55 31.37 -5.01
CA SER A 53 -36.49 30.35 -5.07
C SER A 53 -36.20 29.97 -3.63
N CYS A 54 -36.93 28.97 -3.13
CA CYS A 54 -36.47 28.21 -1.97
C CYS A 54 -35.20 27.49 -2.42
N GLY A 55 -34.05 28.09 -2.16
CA GLY A 55 -32.79 27.39 -2.18
C GLY A 55 -32.82 26.39 -1.02
N SER A 56 -33.23 25.16 -1.32
CA SER A 56 -32.92 24.02 -0.45
C SER A 56 -31.40 23.98 -0.35
N GLU A 57 -30.84 24.29 0.83
CA GLU A 57 -29.45 23.95 1.09
C GLU A 57 -29.25 22.49 0.71
N PRO A 58 -28.22 22.14 -0.08
CA PRO A 58 -27.94 20.75 -0.38
C PRO A 58 -27.71 20.04 0.95
N THR A 59 -28.63 19.15 1.32
CA THR A 59 -28.45 18.24 2.45
C THR A 59 -27.09 17.57 2.25
N PRO A 60 -26.15 17.67 3.20
CA PRO A 60 -24.87 16.99 3.08
C PRO A 60 -25.16 15.50 2.87
N THR A 61 -24.79 14.99 1.71
CA THR A 61 -24.83 13.55 1.47
C THR A 61 -23.85 12.93 2.45
N PRO A 62 -24.26 11.97 3.30
CA PRO A 62 -23.34 11.34 4.23
C PRO A 62 -22.20 10.72 3.41
N THR A 63 -20.96 11.14 3.68
CA THR A 63 -19.79 10.44 3.17
C THR A 63 -19.87 9.00 3.68
N PRO A 64 -19.79 7.98 2.81
CA PRO A 64 -19.78 6.60 3.27
C PRO A 64 -18.61 6.42 4.26
N THR A 65 -18.93 6.03 5.49
CA THR A 65 -17.93 5.67 6.49
C THR A 65 -17.41 4.29 6.13
N ILE A 66 -16.11 4.17 5.88
CA ILE A 66 -15.46 2.88 5.64
C ILE A 66 -15.57 2.00 6.88
N THR A 67 -15.96 0.73 6.70
CA THR A 67 -16.09 -0.24 7.78
C THR A 67 -14.82 -1.08 7.97
N ALA A 68 -14.71 -1.79 9.09
CA ALA A 68 -13.58 -2.69 9.34
C ALA A 68 -13.57 -3.85 8.33
N GLU A 69 -14.75 -4.34 7.95
CA GLU A 69 -14.97 -5.35 6.94
C GLU A 69 -14.54 -4.87 5.55
N ASP A 70 -14.87 -3.63 5.17
CA ASP A 70 -14.43 -3.06 3.89
C ASP A 70 -12.89 -3.02 3.79
N VAL A 71 -12.20 -2.60 4.86
CA VAL A 71 -10.73 -2.56 4.94
C VAL A 71 -10.13 -3.96 4.87
N ARG A 72 -10.71 -4.92 5.61
CA ARG A 72 -10.29 -6.33 5.60
C ARG A 72 -10.39 -6.92 4.19
N ASP A 73 -11.57 -6.79 3.58
CA ASP A 73 -11.88 -7.43 2.30
C ASP A 73 -11.06 -6.81 1.17
N SER A 74 -10.95 -5.48 1.14
CA SER A 74 -10.12 -4.76 0.16
C SER A 74 -8.63 -5.08 0.33
N GLY A 75 -8.14 -5.17 1.57
CA GLY A 75 -6.75 -5.54 1.84
C GLY A 75 -6.42 -6.98 1.43
N ALA A 76 -7.35 -7.91 1.66
CA ALA A 76 -7.19 -9.31 1.25
C ALA A 76 -7.24 -9.45 -0.28
N GLU A 77 -8.12 -8.69 -0.96
CA GLU A 77 -8.14 -8.63 -2.42
C GLU A 77 -6.85 -8.04 -3.00
N ALA A 78 -6.36 -6.93 -2.42
CA ALA A 78 -5.13 -6.29 -2.86
C ALA A 78 -3.93 -7.25 -2.79
N LEU A 79 -3.78 -7.99 -1.68
CA LEU A 79 -2.73 -9.01 -1.53
C LEU A 79 -2.81 -10.13 -2.59
N ARG A 80 -4.03 -10.61 -2.90
CA ARG A 80 -4.23 -11.67 -3.90
C ARG A 80 -3.90 -11.21 -5.33
N ASN A 81 -4.00 -9.91 -5.59
CA ASN A 81 -3.75 -9.33 -6.90
C ASN A 81 -2.29 -8.90 -7.12
N LEU A 82 -1.42 -9.02 -6.11
CA LEU A 82 0.00 -8.73 -6.25
C LEU A 82 0.68 -9.70 -7.22
N SER A 83 1.48 -9.16 -8.12
CA SER A 83 2.40 -9.91 -8.98
C SER A 83 3.75 -10.11 -8.30
N THR A 84 4.24 -9.06 -7.63
CA THR A 84 5.52 -9.09 -6.90
C THR A 84 5.43 -8.29 -5.60
N VAL A 85 6.26 -8.64 -4.62
CA VAL A 85 6.41 -7.89 -3.39
C VAL A 85 7.78 -8.12 -2.78
N HIS A 86 8.33 -7.09 -2.14
CA HIS A 86 9.43 -7.26 -1.21
C HIS A 86 8.91 -7.47 0.19
N PHE A 87 9.46 -8.45 0.90
CA PHE A 87 9.10 -8.75 2.27
C PHE A 87 10.32 -8.71 3.19
N LEU A 88 10.07 -8.23 4.40
CA LEU A 88 10.95 -8.38 5.56
C LEU A 88 10.15 -9.00 6.69
N VAL A 89 10.65 -10.11 7.23
CA VAL A 89 10.07 -10.81 8.38
C VAL A 89 11.07 -10.76 9.51
N THR A 90 10.65 -10.27 10.67
CA THR A 90 11.45 -10.21 11.90
C THR A 90 10.66 -10.79 13.07
N HIS A 91 11.34 -11.00 14.20
CA HIS A 91 10.71 -11.39 15.46
C HIS A 91 10.95 -10.31 16.52
N GLU A 92 9.88 -9.80 17.12
CA GLU A 92 9.99 -8.94 18.30
C GLU A 92 10.23 -9.77 19.57
N VAL A 93 9.64 -10.97 19.61
CA VAL A 93 9.74 -11.94 20.70
C VAL A 93 9.94 -13.32 20.11
N GLY A 94 10.93 -14.06 20.60
CA GLY A 94 11.20 -15.45 20.19
C GLY A 94 11.84 -15.58 18.81
N GLY A 95 11.55 -16.71 18.15
CA GLY A 95 12.03 -17.07 16.83
C GLY A 95 11.26 -18.30 16.34
N THR A 96 11.17 -18.49 15.02
CA THR A 96 10.38 -19.60 14.44
C THR A 96 11.27 -20.80 14.17
N ASP A 97 10.89 -21.99 14.65
CA ASP A 97 11.55 -23.24 14.21
C ASP A 97 11.26 -23.49 12.73
N ILE A 98 12.33 -23.58 11.92
CA ILE A 98 12.24 -23.82 10.47
C ILE A 98 12.66 -25.25 10.08
N GLY A 99 12.84 -26.13 11.06
CA GLY A 99 13.42 -27.45 10.91
C GLY A 99 14.94 -27.41 10.97
N PHE A 100 15.57 -28.58 10.78
CA PHE A 100 17.04 -28.73 10.78
C PHE A 100 17.72 -28.16 12.05
N SER A 101 17.04 -28.25 13.20
CA SER A 101 17.51 -27.69 14.47
C SER A 101 17.88 -26.20 14.36
N SER A 102 17.15 -25.46 13.51
CA SER A 102 17.40 -24.07 13.20
C SER A 102 16.20 -23.20 13.55
N THR A 103 16.48 -22.07 14.21
CA THR A 103 15.46 -21.08 14.58
C THR A 103 15.67 -19.82 13.75
N LEU A 104 14.70 -19.51 12.89
CA LEU A 104 14.64 -18.31 12.07
C LEU A 104 14.41 -17.08 12.95
N THR A 105 15.25 -16.08 12.78
CA THR A 105 15.13 -14.77 13.42
C THR A 105 14.69 -13.70 12.43
N GLU A 106 15.12 -13.81 11.18
CA GLU A 106 14.82 -12.84 10.12
C GLU A 106 14.77 -13.51 8.74
N ALA A 107 13.88 -13.07 7.87
CA ALA A 107 13.89 -13.41 6.45
C ALA A 107 13.60 -12.15 5.62
N GLU A 108 14.45 -11.87 4.63
CA GLU A 108 14.32 -10.68 3.77
C GLU A 108 14.49 -11.10 2.31
N GLY A 109 13.56 -10.69 1.44
CA GLY A 109 13.64 -11.02 0.03
C GLY A 109 12.41 -10.63 -0.76
N ASP A 110 12.24 -11.28 -1.91
CA ASP A 110 11.20 -10.93 -2.88
C ASP A 110 10.34 -12.15 -3.20
N GLY A 111 9.03 -11.92 -3.31
CA GLY A 111 8.05 -12.88 -3.81
C GLY A 111 7.65 -12.52 -5.25
N VAL A 112 7.57 -13.53 -6.11
CA VAL A 112 7.00 -13.44 -7.45
C VAL A 112 5.89 -14.48 -7.54
N PHE A 113 4.65 -14.01 -7.51
CA PHE A 113 3.48 -14.87 -7.33
C PHE A 113 3.04 -15.49 -8.66
N PRO A 114 2.51 -16.74 -8.64
CA PRO A 114 1.98 -17.46 -7.48
C PRO A 114 2.96 -18.38 -6.72
N ASP A 115 4.19 -18.58 -7.20
CA ASP A 115 4.98 -19.77 -6.80
C ASP A 115 6.49 -19.58 -6.67
N LYS A 116 6.98 -18.33 -6.56
CA LYS A 116 8.41 -18.06 -6.42
C LYS A 116 8.72 -17.13 -5.26
N ALA A 117 9.82 -17.39 -4.59
CA ALA A 117 10.44 -16.47 -3.65
C ALA A 117 11.96 -16.65 -3.64
N GLU A 118 12.70 -15.54 -3.50
CA GLU A 118 14.14 -15.54 -3.30
C GLU A 118 14.44 -14.65 -2.10
N PHE A 119 15.16 -15.18 -1.12
CA PHE A 119 15.39 -14.48 0.14
C PHE A 119 16.63 -14.97 0.86
N VAL A 120 17.11 -14.11 1.75
CA VAL A 120 18.13 -14.47 2.74
C VAL A 120 17.43 -14.69 4.09
N ALA A 121 17.67 -15.85 4.69
CA ALA A 121 17.19 -16.17 6.03
C ALA A 121 18.36 -16.13 7.02
N LYS A 122 18.19 -15.36 8.10
CA LYS A 122 19.07 -15.41 9.28
C LYS A 122 18.44 -16.33 10.32
N ALA A 123 19.21 -17.31 10.75
CA ALA A 123 18.80 -18.29 11.74
C ALA A 123 19.90 -18.54 12.77
N THR A 124 19.55 -19.24 13.85
CA THR A 124 20.49 -19.83 14.80
C THR A 124 20.38 -21.33 14.75
N SER A 125 21.51 -22.06 14.85
CA SER A 125 21.51 -23.52 14.79
C SER A 125 21.91 -24.14 16.13
N ALA A 126 21.02 -24.94 16.72
CA ALA A 126 21.29 -25.64 17.96
C ALA A 126 22.39 -26.71 17.81
N LEU A 127 22.58 -27.26 16.60
CA LEU A 127 23.66 -28.23 16.30
C LEU A 127 25.06 -27.62 16.46
N PHE A 128 25.16 -26.30 16.30
CA PHE A 128 26.40 -25.54 16.40
C PHE A 128 26.40 -24.62 17.63
N GLY A 129 25.71 -25.00 18.70
CA GLY A 129 25.70 -24.23 19.95
C GLY A 129 25.02 -22.85 19.82
N ASN A 130 23.95 -22.77 19.03
CA ASN A 130 23.21 -21.54 18.68
C ASN A 130 24.05 -20.54 17.87
N ALA A 131 25.03 -21.01 17.10
CA ALA A 131 25.75 -20.15 16.16
C ALA A 131 24.79 -19.57 15.10
N ALA A 132 25.09 -18.34 14.68
CA ALA A 132 24.36 -17.68 13.59
C ALA A 132 24.64 -18.38 12.25
N LEU A 133 23.58 -18.52 11.47
CA LEU A 133 23.56 -19.12 10.14
C LEU A 133 22.84 -18.17 9.19
N GLU A 134 23.43 -17.94 8.02
CA GLU A 134 22.78 -17.25 6.91
C GLU A 134 22.56 -18.24 5.78
N LEU A 135 21.34 -18.24 5.24
CA LEU A 135 20.90 -19.14 4.18
C LEU A 135 20.39 -18.31 3.01
N ASP A 136 20.93 -18.53 1.82
CA ASP A 136 20.32 -18.08 0.58
C ASP A 136 19.28 -19.13 0.17
N ILE A 137 18.04 -18.71 -0.07
CA ILE A 137 16.93 -19.62 -0.39
C ILE A 137 16.21 -19.13 -1.65
N VAL A 138 16.00 -20.05 -2.59
CA VAL A 138 15.18 -19.84 -3.80
C VAL A 138 14.10 -20.91 -3.84
N GLN A 139 12.86 -20.49 -3.58
CA GLN A 139 11.66 -21.29 -3.80
C GLN A 139 11.19 -21.05 -5.23
N TYR A 140 11.11 -22.11 -6.03
CA TYR A 140 10.71 -22.04 -7.44
C TYR A 140 9.82 -23.24 -7.77
N GLY A 141 8.50 -23.02 -7.75
CA GLY A 141 7.51 -24.09 -7.89
C GLY A 141 7.69 -25.15 -6.79
N GLU A 142 7.84 -26.42 -7.19
CA GLU A 142 7.95 -27.57 -6.27
C GLU A 142 9.38 -27.83 -5.74
N ILE A 143 10.33 -26.93 -6.01
CA ILE A 143 11.73 -27.09 -5.60
C ILE A 143 12.17 -25.91 -4.75
N THR A 144 12.77 -26.20 -3.60
CA THR A 144 13.47 -25.22 -2.77
C THR A 144 14.96 -25.43 -2.92
N HIS A 145 15.67 -24.44 -3.43
CA HIS A 145 17.13 -24.41 -3.42
C HIS A 145 17.60 -23.67 -2.18
N LEU A 146 18.58 -24.23 -1.49
CA LEU A 146 19.16 -23.65 -0.29
C LEU A 146 20.67 -23.71 -0.40
N ARG A 147 21.34 -22.63 -0.02
CA ARG A 147 22.79 -22.55 0.09
C ARG A 147 23.14 -21.89 1.41
N ASP A 148 23.92 -22.59 2.23
CA ASP A 148 24.53 -21.98 3.40
C ASP A 148 25.78 -21.18 3.00
N ARG A 149 26.05 -20.09 3.73
CA ARG A 149 27.19 -19.21 3.44
C ARG A 149 28.55 -19.73 3.94
N ILE A 150 28.61 -20.97 4.40
CA ILE A 150 29.85 -21.64 4.83
C ILE A 150 30.36 -22.55 3.70
N SER A 151 29.51 -23.46 3.22
CA SER A 151 29.82 -24.38 2.13
C SER A 151 29.74 -23.71 0.75
N MET A 152 28.87 -22.70 0.61
CA MET A 152 28.56 -22.02 -0.65
C MET A 152 28.06 -22.96 -1.76
N VAL A 153 27.54 -24.14 -1.39
CA VAL A 153 26.98 -25.12 -2.32
C VAL A 153 25.46 -25.07 -2.32
N TRP A 154 24.86 -24.96 -3.51
CA TRP A 154 23.41 -25.08 -3.67
C TRP A 154 22.95 -26.53 -3.49
N GLN A 155 21.93 -26.70 -2.67
CA GLN A 155 21.25 -27.97 -2.44
C GLN A 155 19.80 -27.84 -2.90
N ALA A 156 19.31 -28.81 -3.66
CA ALA A 156 17.91 -28.88 -4.05
C ALA A 156 17.14 -29.77 -3.04
N LEU A 157 16.06 -29.24 -2.51
CA LEU A 157 15.15 -29.89 -1.59
C LEU A 157 13.75 -29.92 -2.21
N PRO A 158 12.96 -30.99 -2.02
CA PRO A 158 11.55 -30.97 -2.35
C PRO A 158 10.82 -29.83 -1.62
N ALA A 159 9.81 -29.23 -2.24
CA ALA A 159 8.93 -28.27 -1.57
C ALA A 159 8.33 -28.87 -0.28
N GLY A 160 8.10 -28.02 0.72
CA GLY A 160 7.62 -28.44 2.04
C GLY A 160 8.69 -29.08 2.94
N THR A 161 9.94 -29.20 2.48
CA THR A 161 11.05 -29.64 3.35
C THR A 161 11.36 -28.60 4.43
N LEU A 162 11.27 -27.31 4.10
CA LEU A 162 11.28 -26.23 5.08
C LEU A 162 9.88 -26.07 5.68
N ALA A 163 9.80 -25.73 6.96
CA ALA A 163 8.53 -25.48 7.63
C ALA A 163 7.76 -24.27 7.08
N ILE A 164 8.44 -23.38 6.34
CA ILE A 164 7.90 -22.11 5.82
C ILE A 164 8.05 -22.02 4.30
N ASN A 165 6.97 -21.60 3.62
CA ASN A 165 6.83 -21.41 2.18
C ASN A 165 6.54 -19.94 1.84
N PHE A 166 7.58 -19.12 1.75
CA PHE A 166 7.48 -17.69 1.42
C PHE A 166 6.96 -17.42 0.00
N ALA A 167 7.04 -18.38 -0.92
CA ALA A 167 6.45 -18.27 -2.25
C ALA A 167 4.93 -18.05 -2.25
N ASN A 168 4.24 -18.38 -1.15
CA ASN A 168 2.80 -18.15 -0.98
C ASN A 168 2.47 -17.17 0.16
N ILE A 169 3.40 -16.27 0.50
CA ILE A 169 3.20 -15.32 1.60
C ILE A 169 2.00 -14.40 1.36
N ASN A 170 1.79 -13.88 0.15
CA ASN A 170 0.65 -12.99 -0.13
C ASN A 170 -0.70 -13.69 0.06
N GLY A 171 -0.86 -14.89 -0.51
CA GLY A 171 -2.08 -15.68 -0.43
C GLY A 171 -2.39 -16.07 1.01
N SER A 172 -1.37 -16.46 1.78
CA SER A 172 -1.53 -16.86 3.17
C SER A 172 -1.94 -15.70 4.07
N ILE A 173 -1.33 -14.53 3.90
CA ILE A 173 -1.75 -13.32 4.64
C ILE A 173 -3.14 -12.87 4.20
N ALA A 174 -3.49 -13.00 2.91
CA ALA A 174 -4.82 -12.68 2.41
C ALA A 174 -5.90 -13.62 2.97
N ASP A 175 -5.59 -14.91 3.12
CA ASP A 175 -6.50 -15.90 3.69
C ASP A 175 -6.68 -15.66 5.19
N ALA A 176 -5.59 -15.40 5.92
CA ALA A 176 -5.63 -15.03 7.32
C ALA A 176 -6.41 -13.72 7.58
N LEU A 177 -6.22 -12.73 6.71
CA LEU A 177 -6.98 -11.48 6.75
C LEU A 177 -8.46 -11.72 6.44
N ALA A 178 -8.80 -12.54 5.45
CA ALA A 178 -10.18 -12.85 5.09
C ALA A 178 -10.94 -13.64 6.18
N SER A 179 -10.23 -14.44 6.99
CA SER A 179 -10.81 -15.13 8.15
C SER A 179 -10.74 -14.34 9.46
N LEU A 180 -10.28 -13.09 9.42
CA LEU A 180 -10.15 -12.26 10.60
C LEU A 180 -11.53 -11.91 11.18
N GLY A 181 -11.73 -12.29 12.44
CA GLY A 181 -12.90 -11.97 13.25
C GLY A 181 -12.58 -10.97 14.36
N GLU A 182 -13.60 -10.58 15.12
CA GLU A 182 -13.48 -9.64 16.25
C GLU A 182 -12.79 -8.34 15.85
N LEU A 183 -13.20 -7.79 14.70
CA LEU A 183 -12.52 -6.69 14.05
C LEU A 183 -12.63 -5.39 14.87
N ASP A 184 -11.49 -4.72 15.02
CA ASP A 184 -11.41 -3.33 15.47
C ASP A 184 -10.60 -2.50 14.46
N LEU A 185 -11.16 -1.36 14.06
CA LEU A 185 -10.58 -0.47 13.06
C LEU A 185 -10.25 0.88 13.71
N THR A 186 -8.98 1.26 13.61
CA THR A 186 -8.47 2.52 14.15
C THR A 186 -7.61 3.26 13.12
N ASP A 187 -7.27 4.51 13.44
CA ASP A 187 -6.25 5.24 12.70
C ASP A 187 -4.86 4.59 12.97
N GLY A 188 -4.20 4.12 11.91
CA GLY A 188 -2.87 3.51 12.00
C GLY A 188 -1.71 4.48 11.81
N GLY A 189 -1.97 5.78 11.62
CA GLY A 189 -0.98 6.78 11.29
C GLY A 189 -0.46 6.61 9.87
N SER A 190 0.86 6.41 9.74
CA SER A 190 1.53 6.19 8.46
C SER A 190 2.62 5.12 8.56
N VAL A 191 2.74 4.30 7.51
CA VAL A 191 3.88 3.38 7.30
C VAL A 191 4.62 3.85 6.06
N ASP A 192 5.92 4.12 6.18
CA ASP A 192 6.77 4.66 5.12
C ASP A 192 6.20 5.88 4.40
N GLY A 193 5.54 6.76 5.16
CA GLY A 193 4.90 7.98 4.66
C GLY A 193 3.52 7.79 4.01
N ALA A 194 3.06 6.56 3.83
CA ALA A 194 1.71 6.27 3.34
C ALA A 194 0.70 6.25 4.50
N PRO A 195 -0.44 6.98 4.42
CA PRO A 195 -1.47 6.93 5.45
C PRO A 195 -2.14 5.55 5.48
N VAL A 196 -2.38 5.02 6.68
CA VAL A 196 -2.90 3.67 6.86
C VAL A 196 -4.08 3.61 7.84
N HIS A 197 -4.94 2.63 7.62
CA HIS A 197 -5.83 2.06 8.61
C HIS A 197 -5.08 1.02 9.43
N LYS A 198 -5.34 0.92 10.73
CA LYS A 198 -4.92 -0.21 11.55
C LYS A 198 -6.14 -1.06 11.86
N LEU A 199 -6.12 -2.29 11.34
CA LEU A 199 -7.12 -3.31 11.62
C LEU A 199 -6.53 -4.31 12.63
N THR A 200 -7.30 -4.68 13.64
CA THR A 200 -6.91 -5.76 14.56
C THR A 200 -8.01 -6.81 14.64
N GLY A 201 -7.62 -8.04 14.96
CA GLY A 201 -8.57 -9.13 15.13
C GLY A 201 -7.88 -10.46 15.42
N THR A 202 -8.65 -11.54 15.31
CA THR A 202 -8.18 -12.91 15.53
C THR A 202 -8.50 -13.82 14.36
N THR A 203 -7.62 -14.77 14.07
CA THR A 203 -7.79 -15.74 12.99
C THR A 203 -7.28 -17.12 13.42
N PRO A 204 -7.85 -18.24 12.93
CA PRO A 204 -7.25 -19.55 13.15
C PRO A 204 -5.84 -19.63 12.56
N SER A 205 -4.90 -20.27 13.25
CA SER A 205 -3.56 -20.56 12.72
C SER A 205 -3.59 -21.29 11.37
N THR A 206 -4.62 -22.12 11.15
CA THR A 206 -4.80 -22.90 9.92
C THR A 206 -5.05 -22.05 8.68
N SER A 207 -5.45 -20.79 8.83
CA SER A 207 -5.54 -19.82 7.73
C SER A 207 -4.19 -19.52 7.07
N MET A 208 -3.10 -19.77 7.79
CA MET A 208 -1.73 -19.54 7.33
C MET A 208 -1.08 -20.77 6.68
N ARG A 209 -1.83 -21.85 6.39
CA ARG A 209 -1.28 -23.11 5.84
C ARG A 209 -0.59 -22.98 4.49
N GLY A 210 -0.89 -21.94 3.73
CA GLY A 210 -0.15 -21.63 2.50
C GLY A 210 1.33 -21.29 2.78
N LEU A 211 1.61 -20.61 3.90
CA LEU A 211 2.93 -20.17 4.34
C LEU A 211 3.55 -21.20 5.27
N VAL A 212 2.77 -21.81 6.16
CA VAL A 212 3.23 -22.82 7.10
C VAL A 212 2.35 -24.06 6.97
N PRO A 213 2.69 -25.01 6.08
CA PRO A 213 1.86 -26.20 5.82
C PRO A 213 1.52 -26.99 7.08
N GLY A 214 2.44 -26.99 8.05
CA GLY A 214 2.28 -27.64 9.36
C GLY A 214 1.58 -26.80 10.43
N ALA A 215 0.88 -25.71 10.09
CA ALA A 215 0.22 -24.87 11.08
C ALA A 215 -0.78 -25.68 11.93
N PRO A 216 -0.67 -25.61 13.27
CA PRO A 216 -1.41 -26.48 14.19
C PRO A 216 -2.91 -26.20 14.18
N GLU A 217 -3.74 -27.17 14.54
CA GLU A 217 -5.19 -26.97 14.71
C GLU A 217 -5.54 -26.47 16.11
N GLY A 218 -6.64 -25.72 16.23
CA GLY A 218 -7.12 -25.23 17.53
C GLY A 218 -6.32 -24.05 18.10
N GLU A 219 -5.27 -23.60 17.40
CA GLU A 219 -4.51 -22.40 17.75
C GLU A 219 -5.11 -21.16 17.07
N THR A 220 -5.01 -20.04 17.77
CA THR A 220 -5.50 -18.73 17.31
C THR A 220 -4.34 -17.76 17.22
N LEU A 221 -4.32 -16.96 16.17
CA LEU A 221 -3.39 -15.88 15.96
C LEU A 221 -4.09 -14.54 16.18
N HIS A 222 -3.44 -13.65 16.92
CA HIS A 222 -3.82 -12.25 16.96
C HIS A 222 -3.06 -11.49 15.87
N MET A 223 -3.77 -10.73 15.06
CA MET A 223 -3.21 -9.96 13.97
C MET A 223 -3.48 -8.46 14.16
N GLU A 224 -2.44 -7.67 13.96
CA GLU A 224 -2.55 -6.24 13.71
C GLU A 224 -2.05 -5.97 12.29
N VAL A 225 -2.86 -5.32 11.47
CA VAL A 225 -2.62 -5.15 10.03
C VAL A 225 -2.72 -3.68 9.68
N TRP A 226 -1.70 -3.15 9.02
CA TRP A 226 -1.68 -1.78 8.52
C TRP A 226 -1.95 -1.77 7.02
N VAL A 227 -3.10 -1.22 6.66
CA VAL A 227 -3.65 -1.22 5.29
C VAL A 227 -3.67 0.20 4.76
N GLY A 228 -3.16 0.43 3.55
CA GLY A 228 -3.21 1.75 2.91
C GLY A 228 -4.62 2.29 2.78
N ARG A 229 -4.80 3.59 3.04
CA ARG A 229 -6.12 4.23 2.90
C ARG A 229 -6.54 4.43 1.44
N ASP A 230 -5.56 4.63 0.56
CA ASP A 230 -5.81 5.00 -0.83
C ASP A 230 -5.75 3.80 -1.78
N ASP A 231 -4.92 2.79 -1.48
CA ASP A 231 -4.63 1.66 -2.36
C ASP A 231 -4.93 0.28 -1.75
N TYR A 232 -5.35 0.25 -0.47
CA TYR A 232 -5.59 -0.97 0.29
C TYR A 232 -4.40 -1.94 0.37
N LEU A 233 -3.18 -1.52 0.02
CA LEU A 233 -2.01 -2.38 0.12
C LEU A 233 -1.67 -2.61 1.59
N VAL A 234 -1.57 -3.88 1.97
CA VAL A 234 -1.10 -4.30 3.30
C VAL A 234 0.40 -4.04 3.36
N ARG A 235 0.82 -3.16 4.27
CA ARG A 235 2.22 -2.70 4.41
C ARG A 235 2.93 -3.31 5.60
N LYS A 236 2.18 -3.65 6.65
CA LYS A 236 2.71 -4.26 7.86
C LYS A 236 1.70 -5.21 8.45
N VAL A 237 2.19 -6.34 8.96
CA VAL A 237 1.43 -7.29 9.76
C VAL A 237 2.25 -7.61 11.01
N ARG A 238 1.65 -7.46 12.17
CA ARG A 238 2.19 -7.96 13.43
C ARG A 238 1.34 -9.13 13.87
N LEU A 239 1.97 -10.28 14.05
CA LEU A 239 1.33 -11.56 14.29
C LEU A 239 1.79 -12.11 15.64
N THR A 240 0.85 -12.35 16.54
CA THR A 240 1.12 -12.98 17.84
C THR A 240 0.44 -14.34 17.91
N GLY A 241 1.16 -15.34 18.40
CA GLY A 241 0.62 -16.69 18.62
C GLY A 241 1.36 -17.79 17.85
N ARG A 242 0.99 -19.04 18.13
CA ARG A 242 1.66 -20.22 17.59
C ARG A 242 1.28 -20.46 16.14
N LEU A 243 2.30 -20.47 15.29
CA LEU A 243 2.21 -20.78 13.87
C LEU A 243 2.89 -22.12 13.54
N VAL A 244 3.85 -22.55 14.37
CA VAL A 244 4.40 -23.91 14.39
C VAL A 244 4.29 -24.50 15.80
N GLU A 245 4.25 -25.82 15.92
CA GLU A 245 4.12 -26.55 17.21
C GLU A 245 5.17 -26.14 18.25
N ALA A 246 6.40 -25.84 17.80
CA ALA A 246 7.52 -25.46 18.66
C ALA A 246 7.41 -24.02 19.21
N ASP A 247 6.50 -23.19 18.69
CA ASP A 247 6.35 -21.81 19.12
C ASP A 247 5.89 -21.70 20.57
N THR A 248 6.35 -20.66 21.26
CA THR A 248 5.70 -20.22 22.50
C THR A 248 4.41 -19.46 22.20
N PRO A 249 3.42 -19.42 23.11
CA PRO A 249 2.18 -18.66 22.88
C PRO A 249 2.37 -17.15 22.67
N ASP A 250 3.45 -16.59 23.20
CA ASP A 250 3.77 -15.16 23.21
C ASP A 250 4.75 -14.74 22.10
N ILE A 251 5.11 -15.65 21.18
CA ILE A 251 5.93 -15.33 20.03
C ILE A 251 5.28 -14.20 19.20
N VAL A 252 6.10 -13.26 18.73
CA VAL A 252 5.63 -12.13 17.91
C VAL A 252 6.49 -12.03 16.66
N ARG A 253 5.83 -12.12 15.51
CA ARG A 253 6.41 -11.91 14.17
C ARG A 253 5.94 -10.59 13.60
N VAL A 254 6.82 -9.88 12.92
CA VAL A 254 6.49 -8.68 12.17
C VAL A 254 6.86 -8.91 10.72
N LEU A 255 5.88 -8.79 9.85
CA LEU A 255 6.03 -8.78 8.40
C LEU A 255 5.87 -7.34 7.92
N GLU A 256 6.80 -6.86 7.12
CA GLU A 256 6.75 -5.59 6.41
C GLU A 256 6.79 -5.88 4.91
N LEU A 257 5.89 -5.24 4.16
CA LEU A 257 5.72 -5.42 2.73
C LEU A 257 5.94 -4.08 2.03
N SER A 258 6.73 -4.10 0.96
CA SER A 258 7.06 -2.92 0.16
C SER A 258 7.37 -3.31 -1.29
N ARG A 259 7.75 -2.33 -2.12
CA ARG A 259 8.08 -2.54 -3.55
C ARG A 259 7.01 -3.34 -4.31
N PHE A 260 5.75 -3.01 -4.04
CA PHE A 260 4.59 -3.70 -4.61
C PHE A 260 4.60 -3.59 -6.13
N ASP A 261 4.46 -4.73 -6.81
CA ASP A 261 4.42 -4.86 -8.28
C ASP A 261 5.64 -4.27 -9.01
N GLU A 262 6.77 -4.08 -8.31
CA GLU A 262 8.03 -3.74 -8.95
C GLU A 262 8.59 -4.96 -9.71
N PRO A 263 9.09 -4.80 -10.96
CA PRO A 263 9.61 -5.92 -11.73
C PRO A 263 10.79 -6.62 -11.05
N VAL A 264 10.60 -7.89 -10.70
CA VAL A 264 11.62 -8.79 -10.17
C VAL A 264 11.61 -10.09 -10.97
N THR A 265 12.77 -10.65 -11.24
CA THR A 265 12.92 -11.97 -11.89
C THR A 265 13.68 -12.89 -10.95
N ILE A 266 13.09 -14.03 -10.65
CA ILE A 266 13.70 -15.10 -9.84
C ILE A 266 13.95 -16.29 -10.76
N GLU A 267 15.17 -16.78 -10.78
CA GLU A 267 15.60 -17.96 -11.54
C GLU A 267 16.19 -19.01 -10.59
N PRO A 268 16.07 -20.31 -10.90
CA PRO A 268 16.79 -21.34 -10.17
C PRO A 268 18.31 -21.10 -10.26
N PRO A 269 19.07 -21.42 -9.21
CA PRO A 269 20.53 -21.33 -9.26
C PRO A 269 21.13 -22.27 -10.30
N ALA A 270 22.27 -21.85 -10.87
CA ALA A 270 23.05 -22.62 -11.85
C ALA A 270 23.86 -23.77 -11.24
#